data_AF-A0A8J7X033-F1
#
_entry.id   AF-A0A8J7X033-F1
#
_cell.length_a   1.000
_cell.length_b   1.000
_cell.length_c   1.000
_cell.angle_alpha   90.00
_cell.angle_beta   90.00
_cell.angle_gamma   90.00
#
_symmetry.space_group_name_H-M   'P 1'
#
loop_
_entity.id
_entity.type
_entity.pdbx_description
1 polymer ?
#
loop_
_entity_poly.entity_id
_entity_poly.type
_entity_poly.pdbx_seq_one_letter_code
_entity_poly.pdbx_strand_id
1 'polypeptide(L)'
;MPRPPPRFARPPPKLAPLDRAARWRLGLGLVALTLLLPVQVVLADRVRLAANPDWRPLLETVCARLGCTLPAWREPAAFVVLSREIQPHPSSPQALLVTASFRNDARWPQAWPLLELTLSDLDGQAIGLRRFQPSEYLGGTPSRPSLAPGQSASLALEIVDPGHRAVSFEFDFH
;
A
#
# COMPACT_ATOMS: atom_id res chain seq x y z
N MET A 1 -60.03 -43.19 37.67
CA MET A 1 -58.72 -42.49 37.69
C MET A 1 -58.85 -41.17 36.93
N PRO A 2 -58.51 -40.02 37.51
CA PRO A 2 -58.59 -38.73 36.81
C PRO A 2 -57.52 -38.63 35.71
N ARG A 3 -57.90 -38.11 34.54
CA ARG A 3 -56.97 -37.91 33.40
C ARG A 3 -56.04 -36.72 33.67
N PRO A 4 -54.75 -36.81 33.34
CA PRO A 4 -53.83 -35.69 33.51
C PRO A 4 -54.24 -34.51 32.60
N PRO A 5 -54.05 -33.27 33.06
CA PRO A 5 -54.44 -32.08 32.30
C PRO A 5 -53.62 -31.95 31.00
N PRO A 6 -54.20 -31.36 29.94
CA PRO A 6 -53.52 -31.16 28.67
C PRO A 6 -52.30 -30.26 28.84
N ARG A 7 -51.24 -30.49 28.04
CA ARG A 7 -49.94 -29.78 28.15
C ARG A 7 -50.06 -28.25 28.14
N PHE A 8 -51.06 -27.70 27.44
CA PHE A 8 -51.31 -26.26 27.35
C PHE A 8 -51.90 -25.64 28.63
N ALA A 9 -52.46 -26.47 29.53
CA ALA A 9 -52.96 -26.02 30.84
C ALA A 9 -51.87 -26.07 31.93
N ARG A 10 -50.64 -26.50 31.61
CA ARG A 10 -49.52 -26.45 32.55
C ARG A 10 -48.95 -25.04 32.56
N PRO A 11 -48.76 -24.42 33.74
CA PRO A 11 -48.08 -23.14 33.81
C PRO A 11 -46.68 -23.28 33.19
N PRO A 12 -46.19 -22.26 32.45
CA PRO A 12 -44.86 -22.31 31.89
C PRO A 12 -43.84 -22.52 33.02
N PRO A 13 -42.78 -23.32 32.79
CA PRO A 13 -41.74 -23.48 33.79
C PRO A 13 -41.19 -22.11 34.18
N LYS A 14 -41.17 -21.81 35.48
CA LYS A 14 -40.54 -20.59 35.97
C LYS A 14 -39.06 -20.67 35.64
N LEU A 15 -38.60 -19.78 34.76
CA LEU A 15 -37.17 -19.63 34.48
C LEU A 15 -36.48 -19.30 35.80
N ALA A 16 -35.54 -20.16 36.23
CA ALA A 16 -34.75 -19.88 37.42
C ALA A 16 -33.95 -18.59 37.19
N PRO A 17 -33.91 -17.66 38.16
CA PRO A 17 -33.12 -16.44 38.02
C PRO A 17 -31.63 -16.81 37.88
N LEU A 18 -30.94 -16.13 36.95
CA LEU A 18 -29.50 -16.29 36.79
C LEU A 18 -28.80 -16.03 38.13
N ASP A 19 -27.93 -16.97 38.52
CA ASP A 19 -27.11 -16.81 39.71
C ASP A 19 -26.24 -15.54 39.58
N ARG A 20 -25.86 -14.96 40.73
CA ARG A 20 -25.07 -13.71 40.74
C ARG A 20 -23.76 -13.90 39.96
N ALA A 21 -23.15 -15.09 40.02
CA ALA A 21 -21.92 -15.42 39.31
C ALA A 21 -22.10 -15.51 37.79
N ALA A 22 -23.18 -16.07 37.24
CA ALA A 22 -23.44 -16.02 35.80
C ALA A 22 -23.68 -14.59 35.33
N ARG A 23 -24.40 -13.76 36.10
CA ARG A 23 -24.60 -12.34 35.74
C ARG A 23 -23.27 -11.57 35.65
N TRP A 24 -22.36 -11.76 36.59
CA TRP A 24 -21.02 -11.16 36.53
C TRP A 24 -20.19 -11.67 35.34
N ARG A 25 -20.21 -12.99 35.08
CA ARG A 25 -19.53 -13.58 33.92
C ARG A 25 -20.06 -13.03 32.59
N LEU A 26 -21.39 -12.91 32.47
CA LEU A 26 -22.03 -12.31 31.30
C LEU A 26 -21.68 -10.82 31.15
N GLY A 27 -21.67 -10.08 32.25
CA GLY A 27 -21.25 -8.67 32.25
C GLY A 27 -19.80 -8.49 31.81
N LEU A 28 -18.88 -9.28 32.37
CA LEU A 28 -17.46 -9.30 31.96
C LEU A 28 -17.29 -9.71 30.50
N GLY A 29 -18.01 -10.74 30.04
CA GLY A 29 -18.00 -11.17 28.65
C GLY A 29 -18.48 -10.07 27.70
N LEU A 30 -19.57 -9.38 28.05
CA LEU A 30 -20.08 -8.26 27.27
C LEU A 30 -19.08 -7.11 27.20
N VAL A 31 -18.45 -6.74 28.32
CA VAL A 31 -17.40 -5.70 28.35
C VAL A 31 -16.21 -6.11 27.50
N ALA A 32 -15.73 -7.36 27.61
CA ALA A 32 -14.63 -7.86 26.80
C ALA A 32 -14.95 -7.84 25.30
N LEU A 33 -16.16 -8.29 24.91
CA LEU A 33 -16.64 -8.23 23.52
C LEU A 33 -16.74 -6.79 23.01
N THR A 34 -17.23 -5.87 23.84
CA THR A 34 -17.36 -4.45 23.50
C THR A 34 -15.99 -3.82 23.26
N LEU A 35 -14.97 -4.19 24.04
CA LEU A 35 -13.60 -3.71 23.87
C LEU A 35 -12.88 -4.39 22.69
N LEU A 36 -13.19 -5.65 22.40
CA LEU A 36 -12.58 -6.40 21.30
C LEU A 36 -13.11 -5.94 19.93
N LEU A 37 -14.38 -5.56 19.85
CA LEU A 37 -15.03 -5.13 18.61
C LEU A 37 -14.29 -3.99 17.87
N PRO A 38 -13.90 -2.87 18.49
CA PRO A 38 -13.17 -1.81 17.80
C PRO A 38 -11.81 -2.28 17.28
N VAL A 39 -11.12 -3.17 18.00
CA VAL A 39 -9.85 -3.75 17.54
C VAL A 39 -10.08 -4.57 16.27
N GLN A 40 -11.15 -5.36 16.22
CA GLN A 40 -11.51 -6.12 15.00
C GLN A 40 -11.84 -5.20 13.83
N VAL A 41 -12.60 -4.13 14.06
CA VAL A 41 -12.95 -3.15 13.02
C VAL A 41 -11.70 -2.47 12.47
N VAL A 42 -10.82 -1.98 13.34
CA VAL A 42 -9.55 -1.33 12.93
C VAL A 42 -8.67 -2.30 12.15
N LEU A 43 -8.58 -3.56 12.56
CA LEU A 43 -7.81 -4.59 11.84
C LEU A 43 -8.42 -4.97 10.50
N ALA A 44 -9.75 -5.02 10.40
CA ALA A 44 -10.46 -5.29 9.15
C ALA A 44 -10.27 -4.14 8.16
N ASP A 45 -10.35 -2.89 8.64
CA ASP A 45 -10.21 -1.68 7.84
C ASP A 45 -8.77 -1.18 7.71
N ARG A 46 -7.78 -1.96 8.18
CA ARG A 46 -6.38 -1.53 8.27
C ARG A 46 -5.82 -1.00 6.96
N VAL A 47 -6.23 -1.54 5.82
CA VAL A 47 -5.77 -1.11 4.48
C VAL A 47 -6.25 0.31 4.18
N ARG A 48 -7.54 0.58 4.43
CA ARG A 48 -8.12 1.92 4.20
C ARG A 48 -7.57 2.93 5.19
N LEU A 49 -7.46 2.55 6.46
CA LEU A 49 -6.96 3.43 7.52
C LEU A 49 -5.46 3.72 7.35
N ALA A 50 -4.66 2.75 6.89
CA ALA A 50 -3.22 2.94 6.64
C ALA A 50 -2.91 3.84 5.43
N ALA A 51 -3.90 4.22 4.63
CA ALA A 51 -3.75 5.24 3.60
C ALA A 51 -3.87 6.67 4.16
N ASN A 52 -4.34 6.83 5.40
CA ASN A 52 -4.39 8.12 6.08
C ASN A 52 -3.12 8.33 6.93
N PRO A 53 -2.41 9.45 6.76
CA PRO A 53 -1.17 9.73 7.51
C PRO A 53 -1.37 9.79 9.04
N ASP A 54 -2.54 10.18 9.52
CA ASP A 54 -2.83 10.31 10.96
C ASP A 54 -2.98 8.93 11.63
N TRP A 55 -3.54 7.96 10.90
CA TRP A 55 -3.81 6.61 11.42
C TRP A 55 -2.63 5.65 11.27
N ARG A 56 -1.77 5.89 10.27
CA ARG A 56 -0.64 5.02 9.95
C ARG A 56 0.30 4.71 11.13
N PRO A 57 0.79 5.67 11.94
CA PRO A 57 1.71 5.35 13.03
C PRO A 57 1.07 4.48 14.13
N LEU A 58 -0.21 4.69 14.43
CA LEU A 58 -0.96 3.84 15.35
C LEU A 58 -1.07 2.41 14.79
N LEU A 59 -1.43 2.28 13.51
CA LEU A 59 -1.55 0.98 12.85
C LEU A 59 -0.22 0.23 12.74
N GLU A 60 0.88 0.93 12.47
CA GLU A 60 2.23 0.32 12.45
C GLU A 60 2.56 -0.29 13.81
N THR A 61 2.25 0.43 14.89
CA THR A 61 2.45 -0.05 16.27
C THR A 61 1.56 -1.25 16.60
N VAL A 62 0.27 -1.18 16.24
CA VAL A 62 -0.71 -2.25 16.49
C VAL A 62 -0.34 -3.49 15.68
N CYS A 63 0.01 -3.34 14.41
CA CYS A 63 0.40 -4.46 13.55
C CYS A 63 1.73 -5.09 13.93
N ALA A 64 2.70 -4.30 14.40
CA ALA A 64 3.95 -4.85 14.94
C ALA A 64 3.70 -5.77 16.15
N ARG A 65 2.69 -5.48 16.99
CA ARG A 65 2.33 -6.32 18.14
C ARG A 65 1.48 -7.53 17.78
N LEU A 66 0.57 -7.37 16.82
CA LEU A 66 -0.39 -8.41 16.42
C LEU A 66 0.10 -9.27 15.25
N GLY A 67 1.28 -8.99 14.69
CA GLY A 67 1.85 -9.72 13.58
C GLY A 67 1.12 -9.51 12.25
N CYS A 68 0.38 -8.41 12.08
CA CYS A 68 -0.22 -8.06 10.79
C CYS A 68 0.72 -7.26 9.90
N THR A 69 0.44 -7.27 8.60
CA THR A 69 1.17 -6.47 7.61
C THR A 69 0.29 -5.31 7.14
N LEU A 70 0.94 -4.16 6.92
CA LEU A 70 0.33 -3.00 6.30
C LEU A 70 0.82 -2.88 4.85
N PRO A 71 -0.05 -2.43 3.92
CA PRO A 71 0.40 -2.12 2.57
C PRO A 71 1.45 -1.01 2.58
N ALA A 72 2.34 -1.03 1.58
CA ALA A 72 3.29 0.07 1.36
C ALA A 72 2.54 1.41 1.22
N TRP A 73 3.19 2.50 1.62
CA TRP A 73 2.63 3.83 1.40
C TRP A 73 2.58 4.12 -0.09
N ARG A 74 1.56 4.88 -0.52
CA ARG A 74 1.38 5.27 -1.92
C ARG A 74 1.16 6.76 -2.03
N GLU A 75 2.19 7.45 -2.47
CA GLU A 75 2.27 8.88 -2.73
C GLU A 75 3.29 9.09 -3.86
N PRO A 76 2.94 8.73 -5.12
CA PRO A 76 3.88 8.77 -6.23
C PRO A 76 4.44 10.18 -6.50
N ALA A 77 3.65 11.22 -6.20
CA ALA A 77 4.06 12.62 -6.28
C ALA A 77 5.21 12.99 -5.34
N ALA A 78 5.52 12.17 -4.33
CA ALA A 78 6.65 12.36 -3.43
C ALA A 78 7.94 11.71 -3.95
N PHE A 79 7.94 11.07 -5.12
CA PHE A 79 9.19 10.70 -5.79
C PHE A 79 9.76 11.92 -6.52
N VAL A 80 11.01 12.26 -6.21
CA VAL A 80 11.69 13.43 -6.78
C VAL A 80 12.88 12.98 -7.61
N VAL A 81 12.93 13.41 -8.87
CA VAL A 81 14.09 13.22 -9.75
C VAL A 81 15.23 14.12 -9.27
N LEU A 82 16.39 13.53 -9.01
CA LEU A 82 17.58 14.24 -8.51
C LEU A 82 18.55 14.59 -9.63
N SER A 83 18.76 13.65 -10.55
CA SER A 83 19.61 13.84 -11.72
C SER A 83 19.05 13.07 -12.90
N ARG A 84 19.30 13.59 -14.10
CA ARG A 84 19.01 12.91 -15.36
C ARG A 84 20.10 13.24 -16.36
N GLU A 85 20.58 12.23 -17.06
CA GLU A 85 21.62 12.35 -18.06
C GLU A 85 21.30 11.43 -19.23
N ILE A 86 21.62 11.90 -20.43
CA ILE A 86 21.37 11.19 -21.68
C ILE A 86 22.68 11.14 -22.44
N GLN A 87 23.11 9.94 -22.78
CA GLN A 87 24.35 9.71 -23.52
C GLN A 87 24.08 8.77 -24.70
N PRO A 88 24.82 8.90 -25.80
CA PRO A 88 24.81 7.89 -26.85
C PRO A 88 25.22 6.52 -26.28
N HIS A 89 24.56 5.45 -26.72
CA HIS A 89 24.89 4.11 -26.24
C HIS A 89 26.29 3.67 -26.76
N PRO A 90 27.20 3.22 -25.89
CA PRO A 90 28.61 2.99 -26.26
C PRO A 90 28.79 1.89 -27.33
N SER A 91 27.87 0.91 -27.35
CA SER A 91 27.95 -0.25 -28.26
C SER A 91 26.90 -0.21 -29.38
N SER A 92 25.99 0.77 -29.39
CA SER A 92 24.83 0.77 -30.28
C SER A 92 24.56 2.18 -30.81
N PRO A 93 24.99 2.50 -32.04
CA PRO A 93 24.88 3.85 -32.61
C PRO A 93 23.45 4.38 -32.78
N GLN A 94 22.43 3.50 -32.68
CA GLN A 94 21.01 3.81 -32.83
C GLN A 94 20.27 3.78 -31.48
N ALA A 95 20.99 3.78 -30.37
CA ALA A 95 20.40 3.76 -29.03
C ALA A 95 20.96 4.88 -28.16
N LEU A 96 20.13 5.35 -27.24
CA LEU A 96 20.48 6.28 -26.18
C LEU A 96 20.45 5.54 -24.84
N LEU A 97 21.45 5.81 -24.02
CA LEU A 97 21.49 5.41 -22.63
C LEU A 97 21.01 6.58 -21.78
N VAL A 98 19.86 6.40 -21.14
CA VAL A 98 19.29 7.38 -20.22
C VAL A 98 19.55 6.91 -18.80
N THR A 99 20.32 7.68 -18.04
CA THR A 99 20.56 7.42 -16.62
C THR A 99 19.87 8.50 -15.80
N ALA A 100 19.24 8.09 -14.70
CA ALA A 100 18.64 9.03 -13.77
C ALA A 100 18.78 8.53 -12.34
N SER A 101 18.60 9.44 -11.40
CA SER A 101 18.41 9.08 -10.00
C SER A 101 17.20 9.79 -9.45
N PHE A 102 16.49 9.12 -8.55
CA PHE A 102 15.32 9.67 -7.87
C PHE A 102 15.32 9.28 -6.40
N ARG A 103 14.55 9.99 -5.59
CA ARG A 103 14.45 9.78 -4.14
C ARG A 103 13.00 9.72 -3.70
N ASN A 104 12.71 8.87 -2.71
CA ASN A 104 11.43 8.88 -2.03
C ASN A 104 11.41 9.96 -0.94
N ASP A 105 10.72 11.08 -1.17
CA ASP A 105 10.55 12.16 -0.19
C ASP A 105 9.27 12.00 0.66
N ALA A 106 8.54 10.88 0.53
CA ALA A 106 7.42 10.58 1.42
C ALA A 106 7.89 10.24 2.83
N ARG A 107 7.01 10.41 3.82
CA ARG A 107 7.28 10.08 5.23
C ARG A 107 7.41 8.59 5.51
N TRP A 108 6.91 7.73 4.61
CA TRP A 108 6.88 6.28 4.77
C TRP A 108 7.52 5.55 3.57
N PRO A 109 7.93 4.27 3.77
CA PRO A 109 8.41 3.44 2.67
C PRO A 109 7.34 3.25 1.60
N GLN A 110 7.74 3.50 0.35
CA GLN A 110 6.88 3.33 -0.82
C GLN A 110 7.32 2.13 -1.64
N ALA A 111 6.37 1.43 -2.27
CA ALA A 111 6.71 0.41 -3.25
C ALA A 111 7.50 1.03 -4.41
N TRP A 112 8.29 0.22 -5.11
CA TRP A 112 8.96 0.66 -6.33
C TRP A 112 7.93 1.15 -7.35
N PRO A 113 8.04 2.40 -7.85
CA PRO A 113 7.04 2.97 -8.74
C PRO A 113 7.12 2.36 -10.13
N LEU A 114 6.02 2.44 -10.87
CA LEU A 114 6.11 2.35 -12.33
C LEU A 114 6.69 3.67 -12.83
N LEU A 115 7.74 3.57 -13.64
CA LEU A 115 8.40 4.75 -14.22
C LEU A 115 7.82 4.98 -15.62
N GLU A 116 7.29 6.16 -15.88
CA GLU A 116 6.89 6.60 -17.21
C GLU A 116 7.95 7.54 -17.77
N LEU A 117 8.46 7.22 -18.96
CA LEU A 117 9.33 8.10 -19.73
C LEU A 117 8.54 8.65 -20.91
N THR A 118 8.42 9.96 -20.97
CA THR A 118 7.81 10.69 -22.08
C THR A 118 8.89 11.41 -22.86
N LEU A 119 8.92 11.17 -24.17
CA LEU A 119 9.74 11.90 -25.12
C LEU A 119 8.85 12.92 -25.82
N SER A 120 9.31 14.17 -25.90
CA SER A 120 8.60 15.22 -26.63
C SER A 120 9.48 15.96 -27.63
N ASP A 121 8.83 16.50 -28.66
CA ASP A 121 9.46 17.36 -29.67
C ASP A 121 9.62 18.82 -29.20
N LEU A 122 10.09 19.68 -30.12
CA LEU A 122 10.35 21.11 -29.86
C LEU A 122 9.08 21.88 -29.53
N ASP A 123 7.92 21.39 -29.98
CA ASP A 123 6.61 21.99 -29.78
C ASP A 123 5.94 21.44 -28.50
N GLY A 124 6.64 20.58 -27.74
CA GLY A 124 6.15 19.96 -26.52
C GLY A 124 5.15 18.82 -26.77
N GLN A 125 5.03 18.33 -28.00
CA GLN A 125 4.17 17.20 -28.32
C GLN A 125 4.86 15.89 -27.98
N ALA A 126 4.16 15.02 -27.23
CA ALA A 126 4.67 13.71 -26.90
C ALA A 126 4.81 12.86 -28.17
N ILE A 127 6.05 12.56 -28.55
CA ILE A 127 6.37 11.71 -29.70
C ILE A 127 6.43 10.22 -29.32
N GLY A 128 6.55 9.93 -28.02
CA GLY A 128 6.61 8.57 -27.50
C GLY A 128 6.49 8.54 -25.99
N LEU A 129 5.84 7.50 -25.49
CA LEU A 129 5.66 7.26 -24.07
C LEU A 129 5.84 5.77 -23.80
N ARG A 130 6.64 5.44 -22.79
CA ARG A 130 6.80 4.06 -22.34
C ARG A 130 6.85 4.00 -20.82
N ARG A 131 6.11 3.03 -20.27
CA ARG A 131 6.20 2.65 -18.86
C ARG A 131 7.18 1.51 -18.67
N PHE A 132 7.96 1.59 -17.62
CA PHE A 132 8.98 0.63 -17.24
C PHE A 132 8.66 0.09 -15.84
N GLN A 133 8.72 -1.24 -15.73
CA GLN A 133 8.66 -1.95 -14.46
C GLN A 133 9.95 -1.74 -13.67
N PRO A 134 9.91 -1.90 -12.33
CA PRO A 134 11.10 -1.85 -11.49
C PRO A 134 12.25 -2.73 -11.97
N SER A 135 11.94 -3.92 -12.50
CA SER A 135 12.95 -4.82 -13.04
C SER A 135 13.64 -4.31 -14.31
N GLU A 136 12.95 -3.51 -15.13
CA GLU A 136 13.50 -2.99 -16.38
C GLU A 136 14.49 -1.86 -16.10
N TYR A 137 14.14 -0.91 -15.22
CA TYR A 137 14.98 0.27 -14.99
C TYR A 137 16.07 0.04 -13.93
N LEU A 138 15.95 -0.99 -13.07
CA LEU A 138 16.99 -1.41 -12.14
C LEU A 138 17.95 -2.46 -12.72
N GLY A 139 17.66 -3.00 -13.90
CA GLY A 139 18.44 -4.09 -14.51
C GLY A 139 18.28 -5.44 -13.80
N GLY A 140 17.22 -5.64 -13.02
CA GLY A 140 16.95 -6.87 -12.28
C GLY A 140 15.93 -6.70 -11.16
N THR A 141 15.58 -7.79 -10.49
CA THR A 141 14.62 -7.76 -9.37
C THR A 141 15.18 -6.93 -8.21
N PRO A 142 14.44 -5.93 -7.69
CA PRO A 142 14.89 -5.15 -6.55
C PRO A 142 15.18 -6.03 -5.33
N SER A 143 16.28 -5.75 -4.62
CA SER A 143 16.68 -6.51 -3.43
C SER A 143 15.75 -6.30 -2.22
N ARG A 144 15.02 -5.18 -2.20
CA ARG A 144 14.04 -4.83 -1.17
C ARG A 144 12.70 -4.55 -1.84
N PRO A 145 11.56 -4.85 -1.19
CA PRO A 145 10.24 -4.62 -1.78
C PRO A 145 9.83 -3.14 -1.86
N SER A 146 10.54 -2.24 -1.16
CA SER A 146 10.21 -0.82 -1.06
C SER A 146 11.45 0.07 -0.95
N LEU A 147 11.25 1.35 -1.26
CA LEU A 147 12.22 2.43 -1.11
C LEU A 147 11.91 3.23 0.17
N ALA A 148 12.87 3.31 1.10
CA ALA A 148 12.66 3.98 2.38
C ALA A 148 12.57 5.52 2.23
N PRO A 149 12.00 6.25 3.20
CA PRO A 149 12.03 7.70 3.24
C PRO A 149 13.45 8.25 3.11
N GLY A 150 13.65 9.22 2.23
CA GLY A 150 14.95 9.82 1.92
C GLY A 150 15.92 8.91 1.16
N GLN A 151 15.55 7.66 0.85
CA GLN A 151 16.40 6.75 0.11
C GLN A 151 16.35 7.08 -1.39
N SER A 152 17.53 7.19 -2.00
CA SER A 152 17.68 7.36 -3.45
C SER A 152 17.88 6.02 -4.17
N ALA A 153 17.47 5.98 -5.42
CA ALA A 153 17.74 4.90 -6.36
C ALA A 153 18.23 5.46 -7.70
N SER A 154 19.08 4.71 -8.36
CA SER A 154 19.56 5.01 -9.72
C SER A 154 18.91 4.05 -10.71
N LEU A 155 18.69 4.54 -11.93
CA LEU A 155 18.11 3.79 -13.02
C LEU A 155 18.89 4.00 -14.31
N ALA A 156 18.84 3.00 -15.19
CA ALA A 156 19.41 3.06 -16.52
C ALA A 156 18.41 2.47 -17.52
N LEU A 157 18.16 3.18 -18.61
CA LEU A 157 17.25 2.78 -19.68
C LEU A 157 17.97 2.86 -21.01
N GLU A 158 17.85 1.80 -21.79
CA GLU A 158 18.28 1.77 -23.19
C GLU A 158 17.05 1.99 -24.08
N ILE A 159 17.06 3.08 -24.84
CA ILE A 159 15.98 3.44 -25.75
C ILE A 159 16.53 3.62 -27.17
N VAL A 160 15.67 3.41 -28.17
CA VAL A 160 16.03 3.70 -29.57
C VAL A 160 16.15 5.21 -29.75
N ASP A 161 17.21 5.65 -30.41
CA ASP A 161 17.45 7.07 -30.71
C ASP A 161 16.37 7.56 -31.72
N PRO A 162 15.49 8.49 -31.33
CA PRO A 162 14.48 9.07 -32.22
C PRO A 162 15.08 10.07 -33.24
N GLY A 163 16.39 10.31 -33.19
CA GLY A 163 17.10 11.32 -33.96
C GLY A 163 16.72 12.74 -33.49
N HIS A 164 16.70 13.69 -34.41
CA HIS A 164 16.43 15.11 -34.10
C HIS A 164 14.97 15.43 -33.71
N ARG A 165 14.11 14.42 -33.53
CA ARG A 165 12.68 14.62 -33.23
C ARG A 165 12.40 14.76 -31.73
N ALA A 166 13.26 14.23 -30.87
CA ALA A 166 13.11 14.37 -29.42
C ALA A 166 14.07 15.44 -28.88
N VAL A 167 13.57 16.29 -28.01
CA VAL A 167 14.35 17.37 -27.38
C VAL A 167 14.07 17.50 -25.89
N SER A 168 12.94 16.98 -25.40
CA SER A 168 12.67 16.89 -23.97
C SER A 168 12.36 15.46 -23.53
N PHE A 169 12.75 15.17 -22.28
CA PHE A 169 12.58 13.88 -21.63
C PHE A 169 12.04 14.12 -20.22
N GLU A 170 10.85 13.60 -19.96
CA GLU A 170 10.16 13.75 -18.68
C GLU A 170 9.94 12.39 -18.02
N PHE A 171 10.08 12.37 -16.69
CA PHE A 171 9.90 11.19 -15.87
C PHE A 171 8.71 11.41 -14.94
N ASP A 172 7.75 10.49 -14.99
CA ASP A 172 6.63 10.43 -14.08
C ASP A 172 6.60 9.10 -13.32
N PHE A 173 5.97 9.10 -12.14
CA PHE A 173 5.91 7.95 -11.24
C PHE A 173 4.45 7.58 -10.91
N HIS A 174 4.12 6.28 -10.93
CA HIS A 174 2.76 5.76 -10.69
C HIS A 174 2.68 4.61 -9.67
#